data_AF-A0A359MPK9-F1
#
_entry.id   AF-A0A359MPK9-F1
#
_cell.length_a   1.000
_cell.length_b   1.000
_cell.length_c   1.000
_cell.angle_alpha   90.00
_cell.angle_beta   90.00
_cell.angle_gamma   90.00
#
_symmetry.space_group_name_H-M   'P 1'
#
loop_
_entity.id
_entity.type
_entity.pdbx_description
1 polymer ?
#
loop_
_entity_poly.entity_id
_entity_poly.type
_entity_poly.pdbx_seq_one_letter_code
_entity_poly.pdbx_strand_id
1 'polypeptide(L)'
;TRDPAHLALMRGFERPALFEPLLEGKDVLTNMHANTTIPEVHGAARAYEVTEEERYRKIAESYWACAVRNRGTFATGGQTSGEVWTPMNQQAARLGDMNQEHCTVYNMIRLAEYLYRWTGDSEYSDYIERNILNGLYAQGHWVSSTMDSICQPLIPERKLVTYYLPLKAGATKKWGTATENFWCCHCTLVQAHSRLREFIYHTQDSSVSVDQFIPSELRTHINGEEILLTQTETDLGGSCNQINNTAVNGYGRPKLWSRDIRITAEKPVAFTLKLRIPWWVKGAPVCYVDGIETPYEKKQGYAVLTGEWKHNIIRWVLPKAVTCWPLPDEPETVAFLDGPVVLAGLVGEERML
;
A
#
# COMPACT_ATOMS: atom_id res chain seq x y z
N THR A 1 -8.72 19.53 -23.12
CA THR A 1 -9.10 20.66 -24.01
C THR A 1 -8.68 20.45 -25.45
N ARG A 2 -7.66 19.61 -25.74
CA ARG A 2 -7.02 19.51 -27.09
C ARG A 2 -6.44 20.84 -27.57
N ASP A 3 -6.18 21.76 -26.64
CA ASP A 3 -5.54 23.04 -26.92
C ASP A 3 -4.01 22.85 -26.92
N PRO A 4 -3.31 23.12 -28.04
CA PRO A 4 -1.85 22.97 -28.11
C PRO A 4 -1.10 23.89 -27.12
N ALA A 5 -1.71 24.98 -26.65
CA ALA A 5 -1.11 25.86 -25.65
C ALA A 5 -0.85 25.13 -24.32
N HIS A 6 -1.74 24.19 -23.93
CA HIS A 6 -1.55 23.41 -22.71
C HIS A 6 -0.38 22.43 -22.83
N LEU A 7 -0.19 21.83 -24.00
CA LEU A 7 0.95 20.95 -24.27
C LEU A 7 2.27 21.73 -24.26
N ALA A 8 2.28 22.92 -24.87
CA ALA A 8 3.43 23.82 -24.85
C ALA A 8 3.78 24.26 -23.42
N LEU A 9 2.77 24.63 -22.61
CA LEU A 9 2.96 25.00 -21.21
C LEU A 9 3.53 23.84 -20.39
N MET A 10 2.95 22.64 -20.52
CA MET A 10 3.44 21.44 -19.85
C MET A 10 4.91 21.17 -20.15
N ARG A 11 5.31 21.24 -21.44
CA ARG A 11 6.70 21.07 -21.86
C ARG A 11 7.63 22.16 -21.29
N GLY A 12 7.14 23.38 -21.12
CA GLY A 12 7.88 24.47 -20.48
C GLY A 12 8.18 24.25 -18.99
N PHE A 13 7.41 23.39 -18.31
CA PHE A 13 7.63 23.00 -16.92
C PHE A 13 8.45 21.71 -16.76
N GLU A 14 8.91 21.09 -17.86
CA GLU A 14 9.79 19.93 -17.78
C GLU A 14 11.11 20.31 -17.10
N ARG A 15 11.67 19.36 -16.34
CA ARG A 15 12.97 19.52 -15.69
C ARG A 15 13.99 18.53 -16.28
N PRO A 16 14.64 18.88 -17.42
CA PRO A 16 15.63 18.01 -18.05
C PRO A 16 16.75 17.56 -17.11
N ALA A 17 17.17 18.42 -16.17
CA ALA A 17 18.20 18.11 -15.19
C ALA A 17 17.84 16.93 -14.25
N LEU A 18 16.56 16.62 -14.09
CA LEU A 18 16.08 15.42 -13.38
C LEU A 18 15.79 14.28 -14.37
N PHE A 19 15.11 14.57 -15.48
CA PHE A 19 14.57 13.55 -16.37
C PHE A 19 15.61 12.89 -17.27
N GLU A 20 16.56 13.64 -17.84
CA GLU A 20 17.55 13.07 -18.76
C GLU A 20 18.47 12.05 -18.06
N PRO A 21 19.01 12.31 -16.84
CA PRO A 21 19.76 11.28 -16.12
C PRO A 21 18.95 10.02 -15.81
N LEU A 22 17.65 10.15 -15.49
CA LEU A 22 16.77 9.01 -15.24
C LEU A 22 16.55 8.18 -16.52
N LEU A 23 16.42 8.83 -17.68
CA LEU A 23 16.35 8.15 -18.97
C LEU A 23 17.65 7.43 -19.34
N GLU A 24 18.80 7.92 -18.85
CA GLU A 24 20.11 7.27 -18.95
C GLU A 24 20.32 6.17 -17.88
N GLY A 25 19.33 5.91 -17.02
CA GLY A 25 19.42 4.91 -15.96
C GLY A 25 20.30 5.32 -14.76
N LYS A 26 20.59 6.61 -14.59
CA LYS A 26 21.39 7.14 -13.48
C LYS A 26 20.50 7.51 -12.29
N ASP A 27 20.90 7.07 -11.10
CA ASP A 27 20.29 7.57 -9.86
C ASP A 27 20.83 8.96 -9.53
N VAL A 28 19.94 9.95 -9.57
CA VAL A 28 20.22 11.34 -9.16
C VAL A 28 19.44 11.75 -7.90
N LEU A 29 18.74 10.81 -7.25
CA LEU A 29 17.77 11.12 -6.20
C LEU A 29 18.37 11.26 -4.82
N THR A 30 19.49 10.59 -4.52
CA THR A 30 20.11 10.61 -3.18
C THR A 30 20.31 12.06 -2.71
N ASN A 31 19.82 12.39 -1.49
CA ASN A 31 19.80 13.74 -0.92
C ASN A 31 18.91 14.78 -1.63
N MET A 32 18.20 14.43 -2.71
CA MET A 32 17.15 15.29 -3.24
C MET A 32 15.92 15.25 -2.32
N HIS A 33 15.26 16.40 -2.19
CA HIS A 33 13.98 16.50 -1.49
C HIS A 33 12.91 15.68 -2.23
N ALA A 34 12.48 14.59 -1.61
CA ALA A 34 11.69 13.55 -2.24
C ALA A 34 10.32 14.05 -2.66
N ASN A 35 9.62 14.76 -1.78
CA ASN A 35 8.30 15.28 -2.06
C ASN A 35 8.29 16.44 -3.08
N THR A 36 9.46 16.92 -3.52
CA THR A 36 9.59 17.81 -4.69
C THR A 36 9.66 17.01 -5.98
N THR A 37 10.46 15.94 -6.01
CA THR A 37 10.71 15.18 -7.25
C THR A 37 9.57 14.22 -7.58
N ILE A 38 8.85 13.68 -6.59
CA ILE A 38 7.74 12.74 -6.86
C ILE A 38 6.62 13.42 -7.68
N PRO A 39 6.13 14.63 -7.34
CA PRO A 39 5.14 15.32 -8.17
C PRO A 39 5.62 15.65 -9.58
N GLU A 40 6.91 15.93 -9.79
CA GLU A 40 7.48 16.12 -11.14
C GLU A 40 7.29 14.84 -11.98
N VAL A 41 7.50 13.67 -11.37
CA VAL A 41 7.27 12.37 -12.01
C VAL A 41 5.78 12.02 -12.15
N HIS A 42 4.90 12.48 -11.26
CA HIS A 42 3.45 12.43 -11.53
C HIS A 42 3.09 13.24 -12.77
N GLY A 43 3.75 14.38 -12.98
CA GLY A 43 3.62 15.18 -14.19
C GLY A 43 4.00 14.37 -15.43
N ALA A 44 5.14 13.68 -15.41
CA ALA A 44 5.54 12.76 -16.48
C ALA A 44 4.51 11.63 -16.68
N ALA A 45 4.09 10.95 -15.60
CA ALA A 45 3.09 9.89 -15.69
C ALA A 45 1.79 10.37 -16.35
N ARG A 46 1.29 11.54 -15.96
CA ARG A 46 0.11 12.13 -16.57
C ARG A 46 0.34 12.56 -18.02
N ALA A 47 1.53 13.07 -18.34
CA ALA A 47 1.90 13.44 -19.70
C ALA A 47 1.88 12.22 -20.63
N TYR A 48 2.38 11.06 -20.18
CA TYR A 48 2.26 9.80 -20.93
C TYR A 48 0.80 9.45 -21.22
N GLU A 49 -0.09 9.49 -20.22
CA GLU A 49 -1.50 9.12 -20.40
C GLU A 49 -2.28 10.00 -21.39
N VAL A 50 -1.84 11.25 -21.61
CA VAL A 50 -2.55 12.19 -22.51
C VAL A 50 -1.86 12.41 -23.85
N THR A 51 -0.57 12.10 -23.95
CA THR A 51 0.23 12.27 -25.18
C THR A 51 0.65 10.96 -25.83
N GLU A 52 0.66 9.86 -25.07
CA GLU A 52 1.21 8.56 -25.45
C GLU A 52 2.71 8.61 -25.81
N GLU A 53 3.42 9.70 -25.47
CA GLU A 53 4.86 9.81 -25.68
C GLU A 53 5.61 8.90 -24.68
N GLU A 54 6.17 7.79 -25.19
CA GLU A 54 6.87 6.77 -24.40
C GLU A 54 8.01 7.30 -23.51
N ARG A 55 8.61 8.45 -23.86
CA ARG A 55 9.64 9.07 -23.02
C ARG A 55 9.15 9.35 -21.59
N TYR A 56 7.89 9.76 -21.44
CA TYR A 56 7.34 10.08 -20.13
C TYR A 56 7.05 8.85 -19.28
N ARG A 57 6.62 7.75 -19.90
CA ARG A 57 6.48 6.45 -19.24
C ARG A 57 7.83 5.97 -18.71
N LYS A 58 8.87 6.02 -19.55
CA LYS A 58 10.23 5.64 -19.18
C LYS A 58 10.77 6.48 -18.01
N ILE A 59 10.48 7.79 -17.97
CA ILE A 59 10.85 8.63 -16.82
C ILE A 59 10.22 8.08 -15.52
N ALA A 60 8.92 7.76 -15.54
CA ALA A 60 8.23 7.24 -14.35
C ALA A 60 8.75 5.86 -13.93
N GLU A 61 8.99 4.96 -14.88
CA GLU A 61 9.56 3.64 -14.62
C GLU A 61 11.01 3.71 -14.09
N SER A 62 11.86 4.57 -14.67
CA SER A 62 13.24 4.80 -14.20
C SER A 62 13.27 5.41 -12.80
N TYR A 63 12.39 6.38 -12.53
CA TYR A 63 12.27 6.97 -11.20
C TYR A 63 11.85 5.92 -10.18
N TRP A 64 10.86 5.08 -10.49
CA TRP A 64 10.45 3.97 -9.62
C TRP A 64 11.58 2.99 -9.34
N ALA A 65 12.35 2.63 -10.38
CA ALA A 65 13.51 1.78 -10.21
C ALA A 65 14.53 2.38 -9.24
N CYS A 66 14.85 3.67 -9.37
CA CYS A 66 15.78 4.38 -8.49
C CYS A 66 15.22 4.63 -7.08
N ALA A 67 13.92 4.87 -6.93
CA ALA A 67 13.28 5.21 -5.67
C ALA A 67 12.90 3.98 -4.83
N VAL A 68 12.51 2.89 -5.49
CA VAL A 68 11.93 1.70 -4.85
C VAL A 68 12.79 0.47 -5.07
N ARG A 69 12.94 0.01 -6.31
CA ARG A 69 13.56 -1.30 -6.59
C ARG A 69 15.03 -1.36 -6.16
N ASN A 70 15.79 -0.27 -6.34
CA ASN A 70 17.24 -0.26 -6.14
C ASN A 70 17.70 0.39 -4.82
N ARG A 71 16.83 1.13 -4.12
CA ARG A 71 17.23 1.98 -2.99
C ARG A 71 17.27 1.27 -1.64
N GLY A 72 16.63 0.12 -1.51
CA GLY A 72 16.28 -0.42 -0.20
C GLY A 72 15.15 0.38 0.46
N THR A 73 14.55 -0.19 1.50
CA THR A 73 13.40 0.40 2.19
C THR A 73 13.45 0.07 3.68
N PHE A 74 12.92 0.98 4.51
CA PHE A 74 12.54 0.62 5.87
C PHE A 74 11.42 -0.42 5.84
N ALA A 75 11.24 -1.17 6.92
CA ALA A 75 10.22 -2.22 7.02
C ALA A 75 8.80 -1.68 6.78
N THR A 76 8.55 -0.41 7.12
CA THR A 76 7.28 0.29 6.91
C THR A 76 7.00 0.65 5.45
N GLY A 77 7.96 0.49 4.54
CA GLY A 77 7.81 0.75 3.10
C GLY A 77 8.34 2.10 2.62
N GLY A 78 8.65 3.03 3.52
CA GLY A 78 9.28 4.30 3.20
C GLY A 78 10.79 4.20 2.95
N GLN A 79 11.33 5.15 2.20
CA GLN A 79 12.76 5.21 1.82
C GLN A 79 13.43 6.56 2.11
N THR A 80 12.77 7.44 2.87
CA THR A 80 13.25 8.80 3.13
C THR A 80 13.63 9.03 4.60
N SER A 81 14.48 10.04 4.81
CA SER A 81 14.83 10.57 6.12
C SER A 81 15.16 12.05 6.00
N GLY A 82 14.52 12.89 6.80
CA GLY A 82 14.66 14.36 6.73
C GLY A 82 14.23 14.92 5.38
N GLU A 83 13.08 14.46 4.86
CA GLU A 83 12.47 14.87 3.57
C GLU A 83 13.27 14.49 2.31
N VAL A 84 14.45 13.90 2.47
CA VAL A 84 15.30 13.53 1.34
C VAL A 84 15.38 12.02 1.13
N TRP A 85 15.70 11.60 -0.09
CA TRP A 85 15.98 10.20 -0.39
C TRP A 85 17.24 9.72 0.34
N THR A 86 17.09 8.62 1.08
CA THR A 86 18.20 7.87 1.67
C THR A 86 19.12 7.33 0.57
N PRO A 87 20.47 7.30 0.75
CA PRO A 87 21.35 6.66 -0.22
C PRO A 87 20.98 5.19 -0.46
N MET A 88 21.27 4.65 -1.64
CA MET A 88 20.91 3.27 -1.98
C MET A 88 21.49 2.28 -0.97
N ASN A 89 20.61 1.46 -0.39
CA ASN A 89 20.89 0.41 0.60
C ASN A 89 21.60 0.90 1.87
N GLN A 90 21.39 2.16 2.28
CA GLN A 90 22.00 2.78 3.46
C GLN A 90 20.91 3.25 4.47
N GLN A 91 19.96 2.36 4.80
CA GLN A 91 18.83 2.71 5.66
C GLN A 91 19.22 2.85 7.13
N ALA A 92 20.15 2.05 7.65
CA ALA A 92 20.67 2.18 9.00
C ALA A 92 21.38 3.53 9.18
N ALA A 93 22.17 3.95 8.19
CA ALA A 93 22.83 5.26 8.18
C ALA A 93 21.84 6.45 8.24
N ARG A 94 20.55 6.22 7.98
CA ARG A 94 19.48 7.22 8.04
C ARG A 94 18.39 6.93 9.07
N LEU A 95 18.55 5.89 9.89
CA LEU A 95 17.59 5.53 10.93
C LEU A 95 17.56 6.63 12.01
N GLY A 96 16.39 7.16 12.32
CA GLY A 96 16.28 8.34 13.17
C GLY A 96 14.84 8.80 13.46
N ASP A 97 14.74 10.04 13.93
CA ASP A 97 13.47 10.67 14.31
C ASP A 97 12.70 11.29 13.12
N MET A 98 13.37 11.45 11.98
CA MET A 98 12.83 12.13 10.80
C MET A 98 12.64 11.18 9.61
N ASN A 99 12.53 9.88 9.86
CA ASN A 99 12.21 8.93 8.81
C ASN A 99 10.81 9.17 8.23
N GLN A 100 10.57 8.59 7.05
CA GLN A 100 9.27 8.42 6.39
C GLN A 100 8.28 9.59 6.59
N GLU A 101 8.41 10.59 5.73
CA GLU A 101 7.46 11.70 5.62
C GLU A 101 6.12 11.21 5.04
N HIS A 102 4.98 11.62 5.63
CA HIS A 102 3.65 11.22 5.16
C HIS A 102 3.39 11.60 3.69
N CYS A 103 3.78 12.80 3.24
CA CYS A 103 3.55 13.21 1.85
C CYS A 103 4.30 12.33 0.85
N THR A 104 5.53 11.95 1.17
CA THR A 104 6.34 11.07 0.33
C THR A 104 5.66 9.70 0.19
N VAL A 105 5.19 9.11 1.30
CA VAL A 105 4.42 7.85 1.27
C VAL A 105 3.20 7.95 0.37
N TYR A 106 2.37 8.97 0.58
CA TYR A 106 1.16 9.19 -0.22
C TYR A 106 1.45 9.38 -1.71
N ASN A 107 2.43 10.22 -2.05
CA ASN A 107 2.76 10.49 -3.43
C ASN A 107 3.43 9.29 -4.12
N MET A 108 4.19 8.46 -3.40
CA MET A 108 4.71 7.20 -3.97
C MET A 108 3.62 6.15 -4.17
N ILE A 109 2.60 6.06 -3.30
CA ILE A 109 1.41 5.23 -3.54
C ILE A 109 0.74 5.64 -4.86
N ARG A 110 0.59 6.94 -5.12
CA ARG A 110 0.04 7.42 -6.40
C ARG A 110 0.92 7.07 -7.59
N LEU A 111 2.25 7.14 -7.45
CA LEU A 111 3.16 6.72 -8.52
C LEU A 111 3.02 5.21 -8.81
N ALA A 112 2.93 4.40 -7.76
CA ALA A 112 2.69 2.96 -7.87
C ALA A 112 1.37 2.68 -8.61
N GLU A 113 0.33 3.46 -8.34
CA GLU A 113 -0.98 3.31 -9.01
C GLU A 113 -0.91 3.57 -10.52
N TYR A 114 -0.20 4.61 -10.96
CA TYR A 114 0.02 4.84 -12.40
C TYR A 114 0.69 3.63 -13.05
N LEU A 115 1.77 3.16 -12.44
CA LEU A 115 2.56 2.05 -12.95
C LEU A 115 1.77 0.73 -12.95
N TYR A 116 0.95 0.52 -11.91
CA TYR A 116 0.02 -0.60 -11.85
C TYR A 116 -0.96 -0.57 -13.02
N ARG A 117 -1.62 0.57 -13.27
CA ARG A 117 -2.57 0.70 -14.38
C ARG A 117 -1.95 0.45 -15.75
N TRP A 118 -0.66 0.72 -15.93
CA TRP A 118 0.02 0.49 -17.20
C TRP A 118 0.53 -0.94 -17.39
N THR A 119 0.75 -1.69 -16.31
CA THR A 119 1.49 -2.97 -16.35
C THR A 119 0.69 -4.16 -15.84
N GLY A 120 -0.23 -3.93 -14.90
CA GLY A 120 -0.91 -4.98 -14.14
C GLY A 120 0.01 -5.77 -13.20
N ASP A 121 1.23 -5.29 -12.92
CA ASP A 121 2.19 -6.01 -12.07
C ASP A 121 1.85 -5.87 -10.58
N SER A 122 1.74 -7.00 -9.87
CA SER A 122 1.38 -7.01 -8.45
C SER A 122 2.41 -6.30 -7.55
N GLU A 123 3.66 -6.09 -7.99
CA GLU A 123 4.68 -5.41 -7.18
C GLU A 123 4.22 -4.01 -6.73
N TYR A 124 3.45 -3.33 -7.58
CA TYR A 124 2.96 -1.99 -7.30
C TYR A 124 1.85 -2.05 -6.24
N SER A 125 0.96 -3.03 -6.36
CA SER A 125 -0.10 -3.32 -5.38
C SER A 125 0.48 -3.79 -4.03
N ASP A 126 1.60 -4.52 -4.03
CA ASP A 126 2.36 -4.89 -2.83
C ASP A 126 2.99 -3.68 -2.15
N TYR A 127 3.57 -2.74 -2.92
CA TYR A 127 4.08 -1.48 -2.40
C TYR A 127 2.97 -0.63 -1.79
N ILE A 128 1.82 -0.54 -2.46
CA ILE A 128 0.64 0.18 -1.98
C ILE A 128 0.14 -0.41 -0.66
N GLU A 129 -0.02 -1.74 -0.57
CA GLU A 129 -0.47 -2.41 0.66
C GLU A 129 0.44 -2.09 1.84
N ARG A 130 1.76 -2.26 1.64
CA ARG A 130 2.76 -2.02 2.68
C ARG A 130 2.66 -0.59 3.21
N ASN A 131 2.52 0.39 2.33
CA ASN A 131 2.49 1.80 2.68
C ASN A 131 1.12 2.28 3.19
N ILE A 132 0.01 1.65 2.80
CA ILE A 132 -1.30 1.89 3.43
C ILE A 132 -1.23 1.45 4.90
N LEU A 133 -0.82 0.21 5.17
CA LEU A 133 -0.84 -0.38 6.50
C LEU A 133 0.19 0.23 7.45
N ASN A 134 1.43 0.41 6.98
CA ASN A 134 2.54 0.80 7.83
C ASN A 134 2.96 2.27 7.68
N GLY A 135 2.43 2.97 6.67
CA GLY A 135 2.64 4.39 6.47
C GLY A 135 1.40 5.19 6.81
N LEU A 136 0.39 5.16 5.94
CA LEU A 136 -0.80 5.99 6.08
C LEU A 136 -1.54 5.72 7.40
N TYR A 137 -1.86 4.46 7.71
CA TYR A 137 -2.55 4.11 8.96
C TYR A 137 -1.68 4.35 10.21
N ALA A 138 -0.36 4.17 10.10
CA ALA A 138 0.55 4.43 11.20
C ALA A 138 0.70 5.93 11.51
N GLN A 139 0.52 6.80 10.51
CA GLN A 139 0.78 8.23 10.60
C GLN A 139 -0.47 9.09 10.70
N GLY A 140 -1.67 8.53 10.52
CA GLY A 140 -2.93 9.28 10.42
C GLY A 140 -3.98 8.91 11.48
N HIS A 141 -4.84 9.88 11.80
CA HIS A 141 -6.11 9.74 12.52
C HIS A 141 -6.03 8.91 13.82
N TRP A 142 -5.00 9.12 14.62
CA TRP A 142 -4.94 8.46 15.93
C TRP A 142 -6.06 8.99 16.84
N VAL A 143 -6.79 8.08 17.46
CA VAL A 143 -7.86 8.36 18.42
C VAL A 143 -7.51 7.57 19.67
N SER A 144 -7.59 8.21 20.84
CA SER A 144 -7.39 7.50 22.12
C SER A 144 -8.48 6.45 22.30
N SER A 145 -8.12 5.23 22.70
CA SER A 145 -9.10 4.20 23.04
C SER A 145 -9.25 4.07 24.55
N THR A 146 -10.40 3.55 25.01
CA THR A 146 -10.60 3.23 26.44
C THR A 146 -9.62 2.15 26.94
N MET A 147 -9.05 1.35 26.04
CA MET A 147 -7.99 0.40 26.39
C MET A 147 -6.69 1.11 26.82
N ASP A 148 -6.43 2.31 26.29
CA ASP A 148 -5.31 3.16 26.68
C ASP A 148 -5.53 3.81 28.07
N SER A 149 -6.79 3.94 28.49
CA SER A 149 -7.21 4.64 29.72
C SER A 149 -7.15 3.82 31.01
N ILE A 150 -6.91 2.51 30.94
CA ILE A 150 -6.73 1.66 32.14
C ILE A 150 -5.34 1.86 32.76
N CYS A 151 -4.35 2.32 31.98
CA CYS A 151 -2.95 2.39 32.40
C CYS A 151 -2.32 3.79 32.34
N GLN A 152 -2.96 4.81 31.74
CA GLN A 152 -2.38 6.15 31.58
C GLN A 152 -3.44 7.27 31.56
N PRO A 153 -3.09 8.53 31.89
CA PRO A 153 -4.02 9.65 31.78
C PRO A 153 -4.53 9.84 30.35
N LEU A 154 -5.78 10.31 30.20
CA LEU A 154 -6.40 10.60 28.90
C LEU A 154 -5.54 11.55 28.07
N ILE A 155 -4.81 11.00 27.10
CA ILE A 155 -4.16 11.74 26.02
C ILE A 155 -5.28 12.35 25.15
N PRO A 156 -5.13 13.55 24.57
CA PRO A 156 -6.13 14.22 23.72
C PRO A 156 -6.88 13.25 22.80
N GLU A 157 -8.22 13.37 22.79
CA GLU A 157 -9.16 12.42 22.17
C GLU A 157 -8.82 12.05 20.72
N ARG A 158 -8.23 12.99 19.95
CA ARG A 158 -7.88 12.79 18.54
C ARG A 158 -6.62 13.55 18.13
N LYS A 159 -5.78 12.89 17.33
CA LYS A 159 -4.62 13.45 16.61
C LYS A 159 -4.79 13.25 15.11
N LEU A 160 -4.27 14.18 14.30
CA LEU A 160 -4.50 14.13 12.86
C LEU A 160 -3.41 13.40 12.09
N VAL A 161 -2.18 13.90 12.12
CA VAL A 161 -1.09 13.37 11.30
C VAL A 161 0.26 13.50 11.99
N THR A 162 1.15 12.54 11.78
CA THR A 162 2.58 12.71 12.06
C THR A 162 3.30 13.08 10.78
N TYR A 163 4.08 14.17 10.82
CA TYR A 163 4.88 14.59 9.67
C TYR A 163 5.86 13.48 9.27
N TYR A 164 6.64 13.04 10.26
CA TYR A 164 7.57 11.92 10.17
C TYR A 164 7.02 10.73 10.94
N LEU A 165 7.30 9.52 10.45
CA LEU A 165 7.22 8.29 11.23
C LEU A 165 8.65 7.94 11.68
N PRO A 166 9.02 8.21 12.94
CA PRO A 166 10.35 7.89 13.42
C PRO A 166 10.50 6.37 13.61
N LEU A 167 11.67 5.83 13.26
CA LEU A 167 11.90 4.38 13.21
C LEU A 167 13.04 3.89 14.11
N LYS A 168 13.84 4.79 14.69
CA LYS A 168 14.84 4.40 15.68
C LYS A 168 14.17 3.93 16.99
N ALA A 169 14.85 3.09 17.75
CA ALA A 169 14.36 2.61 19.03
C ALA A 169 14.09 3.76 20.02
N GLY A 170 13.04 3.61 20.83
CA GLY A 170 12.62 4.62 21.80
C GLY A 170 12.06 5.93 21.20
N ALA A 171 11.92 6.03 19.87
CA ALA A 171 11.42 7.24 19.25
C ALA A 171 9.91 7.44 19.46
N THR A 172 9.50 8.70 19.42
CA THR A 172 8.11 9.10 19.69
C THR A 172 7.53 9.89 18.54
N LYS A 173 6.28 9.55 18.20
CA LYS A 173 5.51 10.27 17.18
C LYS A 173 5.19 11.68 17.65
N LYS A 174 5.49 12.68 16.81
CA LYS A 174 4.99 14.05 16.98
C LYS A 174 3.72 14.23 16.14
N TRP A 175 2.64 14.57 16.82
CA TRP A 175 1.32 14.69 16.22
C TRP A 175 0.94 16.14 15.95
N GLY A 176 0.50 16.42 14.72
CA GLY A 176 -0.13 17.66 14.36
C GLY A 176 -1.56 17.76 14.90
N THR A 177 -1.96 18.96 15.30
CA THR A 177 -3.34 19.29 15.68
C THR A 177 -4.16 19.75 14.48
N ALA A 178 -5.47 19.91 14.66
CA ALA A 178 -6.37 20.35 13.61
C ALA A 178 -6.24 21.83 13.23
N THR A 179 -5.79 22.67 14.17
CA THR A 179 -5.88 24.14 14.03
C THR A 179 -4.58 24.88 14.33
N GLU A 180 -3.55 24.21 14.86
CA GLU A 180 -2.31 24.88 15.28
C GLU A 180 -1.09 24.47 14.43
N ASN A 181 -1.25 23.46 13.56
CA ASN A 181 -0.21 23.01 12.65
C ASN A 181 -0.76 22.95 11.23
N PHE A 182 0.02 23.47 10.27
CA PHE A 182 -0.36 23.59 8.87
C PHE A 182 0.73 23.01 7.97
N TRP A 183 1.05 21.74 8.18
CA TRP A 183 2.07 21.07 7.40
C TRP A 183 1.49 20.57 6.07
N CYS A 184 2.36 20.38 5.07
CA CYS A 184 1.99 19.70 3.83
C CYS A 184 1.29 18.34 4.10
N CYS A 185 1.72 17.65 5.16
CA CYS A 185 1.18 16.35 5.59
C CYS A 185 -0.29 16.40 6.01
N HIS A 186 -0.80 17.55 6.48
CA HIS A 186 -2.23 17.70 6.76
C HIS A 186 -3.09 17.61 5.50
N CYS A 187 -2.61 18.18 4.39
CA CYS A 187 -3.32 18.11 3.12
C CYS A 187 -3.25 16.70 2.51
N THR A 188 -2.08 16.05 2.57
CA THR A 188 -1.95 14.69 2.03
C THR A 188 -2.70 13.66 2.88
N LEU A 189 -2.86 13.87 4.19
CA LEU A 189 -3.75 13.05 5.03
C LEU A 189 -5.19 13.02 4.47
N VAL A 190 -5.79 14.19 4.24
CA VAL A 190 -7.16 14.30 3.73
C VAL A 190 -7.28 13.63 2.35
N GLN A 191 -6.30 13.84 1.48
CA GLN A 191 -6.29 13.23 0.14
C GLN A 191 -6.09 11.72 0.18
N ALA A 192 -5.23 11.20 1.05
CA ALA A 192 -4.95 9.78 1.17
C ALA A 192 -6.22 9.01 1.60
N HIS A 193 -6.86 9.44 2.68
CA HIS A 193 -8.03 8.76 3.23
C HIS A 193 -9.28 8.87 2.34
N SER A 194 -9.41 9.93 1.54
CA SER A 194 -10.53 10.07 0.59
C SER A 194 -10.40 9.20 -0.67
N ARG A 195 -9.20 8.66 -0.94
CA ARG A 195 -8.87 7.93 -2.17
C ARG A 195 -8.55 6.45 -1.99
N LEU A 196 -8.57 5.92 -0.77
CA LEU A 196 -8.26 4.49 -0.50
C LEU A 196 -9.03 3.52 -1.40
N ARG A 197 -10.29 3.85 -1.72
CA ARG A 197 -11.15 3.04 -2.61
C ARG A 197 -10.57 2.82 -4.01
N GLU A 198 -9.75 3.76 -4.50
CA GLU A 198 -9.17 3.72 -5.85
C GLU A 198 -8.15 2.59 -5.99
N PHE A 199 -7.58 2.12 -4.88
CA PHE A 199 -6.54 1.10 -4.90
C PHE A 199 -7.08 -0.31 -4.69
N ILE A 200 -8.35 -0.48 -4.30
CA ILE A 200 -8.89 -1.77 -3.86
C ILE A 200 -9.14 -2.72 -5.04
N TYR A 201 -9.74 -2.20 -6.11
CA TYR A 201 -10.13 -2.98 -7.27
C TYR A 201 -9.73 -2.27 -8.54
N HIS A 202 -9.35 -3.04 -9.56
CA HIS A 202 -9.21 -2.52 -10.92
C HIS A 202 -9.99 -3.38 -11.90
N THR A 203 -10.64 -2.71 -12.85
CA THR A 203 -11.42 -3.36 -13.90
C THR A 203 -10.74 -3.11 -15.24
N GLN A 204 -10.47 -4.19 -15.97
CA GLN A 204 -9.90 -4.13 -17.31
C GLN A 204 -10.57 -5.20 -18.17
N ASP A 205 -11.13 -4.79 -19.30
CA ASP A 205 -11.90 -5.65 -20.20
C ASP A 205 -12.96 -6.45 -19.42
N SER A 206 -13.00 -7.78 -19.59
CA SER A 206 -13.86 -8.70 -18.83
C SER A 206 -13.13 -9.25 -17.58
N SER A 207 -12.35 -8.42 -16.88
CA SER A 207 -11.65 -8.83 -15.66
C SER A 207 -11.76 -7.83 -14.51
N VAL A 208 -11.77 -8.36 -13.29
CA VAL A 208 -11.71 -7.59 -12.03
C VAL A 208 -10.53 -8.10 -11.23
N SER A 209 -9.61 -7.22 -10.83
CA SER A 209 -8.60 -7.52 -9.82
C SER A 209 -9.05 -7.07 -8.44
N VAL A 210 -8.74 -7.89 -7.43
CA VAL A 210 -8.82 -7.55 -6.01
C VAL A 210 -7.39 -7.35 -5.52
N ASP A 211 -7.02 -6.08 -5.36
CA ASP A 211 -5.66 -5.64 -5.13
C ASP A 211 -5.40 -5.33 -3.65
N GLN A 212 -6.36 -4.72 -2.95
CA GLN A 212 -6.24 -4.47 -1.51
C GLN A 212 -7.31 -5.23 -0.75
N PHE A 213 -6.90 -5.81 0.39
CA PHE A 213 -7.77 -6.69 1.18
C PHE A 213 -8.59 -5.94 2.24
N ILE A 214 -9.24 -4.85 1.84
CA ILE A 214 -10.02 -3.93 2.68
C ILE A 214 -11.52 -4.22 2.50
N PRO A 215 -12.30 -4.42 3.59
CA PRO A 215 -13.74 -4.62 3.50
C PRO A 215 -14.42 -3.51 2.68
N SER A 216 -15.15 -3.89 1.64
CA SER A 216 -15.64 -2.93 0.64
C SER A 216 -16.65 -3.57 -0.32
N GLU A 217 -17.34 -2.71 -1.07
CA GLU A 217 -18.22 -3.10 -2.17
C GLU A 217 -17.76 -2.45 -3.48
N LEU A 218 -17.76 -3.23 -4.57
CA LEU A 218 -17.60 -2.74 -5.93
C LEU A 218 -18.89 -3.02 -6.71
N ARG A 219 -19.49 -1.96 -7.26
CA ARG A 219 -20.54 -2.06 -8.27
C ARG A 219 -19.93 -1.70 -9.62
N THR A 220 -19.98 -2.61 -10.57
CA THR A 220 -19.43 -2.39 -11.92
C THR A 220 -20.26 -3.14 -12.97
N HIS A 221 -19.98 -2.87 -14.24
CA HIS A 221 -20.61 -3.58 -15.36
C HIS A 221 -19.57 -4.41 -16.08
N ILE A 222 -19.86 -5.69 -16.31
CA ILE A 222 -19.02 -6.58 -17.13
C ILE A 222 -19.90 -7.23 -18.17
N ASN A 223 -19.47 -7.14 -19.43
CA ASN A 223 -20.20 -7.68 -20.59
C ASN A 223 -21.67 -7.20 -20.64
N GLY A 224 -21.93 -5.97 -20.20
CA GLY A 224 -23.26 -5.35 -20.21
C GLY A 224 -24.16 -5.70 -19.02
N GLU A 225 -23.71 -6.52 -18.08
CA GLU A 225 -24.47 -6.92 -16.89
C GLU A 225 -23.88 -6.25 -15.64
N GLU A 226 -24.74 -5.76 -14.74
CA GLU A 226 -24.31 -5.22 -13.45
C GLU A 226 -23.86 -6.35 -12.52
N ILE A 227 -22.72 -6.15 -11.87
CA ILE A 227 -22.20 -7.04 -10.84
C ILE A 227 -21.91 -6.26 -9.56
N LEU A 228 -22.19 -6.89 -8.42
CA LEU A 228 -21.79 -6.45 -7.10
C LEU A 228 -20.76 -7.44 -6.54
N LEU A 229 -19.55 -6.96 -6.27
CA LEU A 229 -18.58 -7.68 -5.44
C LEU A 229 -18.59 -7.10 -4.03
N THR A 230 -18.80 -7.93 -3.02
CA THR A 230 -18.66 -7.57 -1.61
C THR A 230 -17.50 -8.33 -1.01
N GLN A 231 -16.50 -7.61 -0.53
CA GLN A 231 -15.36 -8.17 0.18
C GLN A 231 -15.53 -8.00 1.69
N THR A 232 -15.35 -9.09 2.44
CA THR A 232 -15.37 -9.11 3.90
C THR A 232 -14.19 -9.88 4.47
N GLU A 233 -13.69 -9.45 5.62
CA GLU A 233 -12.76 -10.26 6.41
C GLU A 233 -13.49 -11.43 7.06
N THR A 234 -12.97 -12.64 6.91
CA THR A 234 -13.49 -13.79 7.64
C THR A 234 -13.09 -13.68 9.11
N ASP A 235 -14.03 -13.88 10.02
CA ASP A 235 -13.73 -13.90 11.45
C ASP A 235 -12.91 -15.14 11.84
N LEU A 236 -11.61 -14.92 12.07
CA LEU A 236 -10.65 -15.94 12.51
C LEU A 236 -10.43 -15.93 14.03
N GLY A 237 -11.00 -14.95 14.74
CA GLY A 237 -10.92 -14.83 16.21
C GLY A 237 -12.14 -15.39 16.92
N GLY A 238 -13.26 -15.51 16.21
CA GLY A 238 -14.56 -15.86 16.77
C GLY A 238 -15.20 -14.69 17.52
N SER A 239 -16.45 -14.88 17.94
CA SER A 239 -17.14 -13.91 18.77
C SER A 239 -16.85 -14.18 20.24
N CYS A 240 -16.53 -13.15 21.02
CA CYS A 240 -16.44 -13.26 22.48
C CYS A 240 -17.79 -13.57 23.15
N ASN A 241 -18.90 -13.39 22.42
CA ASN A 241 -20.26 -13.54 22.93
C ASN A 241 -21.07 -14.64 22.23
N GLN A 242 -20.49 -15.36 21.25
CA GLN A 242 -21.19 -16.45 20.55
C GLN A 242 -20.27 -17.67 20.42
N ILE A 243 -20.80 -18.85 20.78
CA ILE A 243 -20.12 -20.12 20.55
C ILE A 243 -20.14 -20.40 19.05
N ASN A 244 -18.97 -20.45 18.43
CA ASN A 244 -18.80 -20.80 17.03
C ASN A 244 -17.63 -21.78 16.85
N ASN A 245 -17.47 -22.32 15.64
CA ASN A 245 -16.46 -23.34 15.36
C ASN A 245 -15.01 -22.80 15.54
N THR A 246 -14.83 -21.48 15.41
CA THR A 246 -13.55 -20.81 15.69
C THR A 246 -13.20 -20.86 17.17
N ALA A 247 -14.18 -20.71 18.07
CA ALA A 247 -13.97 -20.86 19.52
C ALA A 247 -13.55 -22.29 19.95
N VAL A 248 -13.86 -23.30 19.12
CA VAL A 248 -13.51 -24.71 19.39
C VAL A 248 -12.12 -25.08 18.84
N ASN A 249 -11.70 -24.48 17.72
CA ASN A 249 -10.49 -24.89 17.01
C ASN A 249 -9.36 -23.83 17.00
N GLY A 250 -9.66 -22.60 17.41
CA GLY A 250 -8.76 -21.45 17.39
C GLY A 250 -8.06 -21.22 18.73
N TYR A 251 -6.98 -21.95 18.99
CA TYR A 251 -6.24 -21.85 20.26
C TYR A 251 -5.11 -20.79 20.26
N GLY A 252 -4.96 -19.99 19.21
CA GLY A 252 -3.87 -19.01 19.14
C GLY A 252 -3.99 -17.99 18.01
N ARG A 253 -2.96 -17.14 17.88
CA ARG A 253 -2.87 -16.10 16.85
C ARG A 253 -3.11 -16.70 15.45
N PRO A 254 -4.01 -16.11 14.62
CA PRO A 254 -4.25 -16.59 13.27
C PRO A 254 -2.96 -16.64 12.43
N LYS A 255 -2.67 -17.82 11.87
CA LYS A 255 -1.53 -18.09 10.96
C LYS A 255 -1.87 -17.83 9.49
N LEU A 256 -3.01 -17.22 9.23
CA LEU A 256 -3.49 -16.91 7.89
C LEU A 256 -4.35 -15.64 7.95
N TRP A 257 -4.54 -15.01 6.80
CA TRP A 257 -5.67 -14.15 6.51
C TRP A 257 -6.69 -14.92 5.67
N SER A 258 -7.96 -14.58 5.83
CA SER A 258 -9.04 -15.10 5.01
C SER A 258 -9.97 -13.96 4.61
N ARG A 259 -10.31 -13.91 3.33
CA ARG A 259 -11.20 -12.90 2.74
C ARG A 259 -12.30 -13.61 1.97
N ASP A 260 -13.53 -13.28 2.27
CA ASP A 260 -14.68 -13.74 1.50
C ASP A 260 -15.05 -12.63 0.50
N ILE A 261 -15.10 -13.00 -0.78
CA ILE A 261 -15.53 -12.15 -1.90
C ILE A 261 -16.82 -12.76 -2.43
N ARG A 262 -17.94 -12.09 -2.15
CA ARG A 262 -19.26 -12.48 -2.67
C ARG A 262 -19.52 -11.76 -3.98
N ILE A 263 -19.83 -12.51 -5.03
CA ILE A 263 -20.27 -11.97 -6.32
C ILE A 263 -21.79 -12.11 -6.39
N THR A 264 -22.48 -11.03 -6.76
CA THR A 264 -23.93 -11.01 -6.97
C THR A 264 -24.25 -10.36 -8.32
N ALA A 265 -25.04 -11.05 -9.14
CA ALA A 265 -25.52 -10.60 -10.44
C ALA A 265 -26.91 -11.19 -10.74
N GLU A 266 -27.72 -10.51 -11.58
CA GLU A 266 -29.06 -11.00 -11.94
C GLU A 266 -29.02 -12.27 -12.80
N LYS A 267 -28.01 -12.38 -13.67
CA LYS A 267 -27.75 -13.52 -14.56
C LYS A 267 -26.29 -13.98 -14.42
N PRO A 268 -25.95 -15.22 -14.82
CA PRO A 268 -24.56 -15.64 -14.89
C PRO A 268 -23.75 -14.71 -15.81
N VAL A 269 -22.61 -14.21 -15.32
CA VAL A 269 -21.70 -13.33 -16.06
C VAL A 269 -20.34 -13.99 -16.17
N ALA A 270 -19.88 -14.22 -17.40
CA ALA A 270 -18.54 -14.75 -17.68
C ALA A 270 -17.49 -13.66 -17.50
N PHE A 271 -16.59 -13.81 -16.53
CA PHE A 271 -15.46 -12.89 -16.36
C PHE A 271 -14.30 -13.51 -15.58
N THR A 272 -13.14 -12.85 -15.64
CA THR A 272 -11.94 -13.25 -14.90
C THR A 272 -11.80 -12.47 -13.60
N LEU A 273 -11.77 -13.18 -12.47
CA LEU A 273 -11.41 -12.63 -11.18
C LEU A 273 -9.92 -12.86 -10.92
N LYS A 274 -9.18 -11.79 -10.64
CA LYS A 274 -7.75 -11.84 -10.27
C LYS A 274 -7.61 -11.50 -8.79
N LEU A 275 -7.10 -12.42 -7.98
CA LEU A 275 -6.85 -12.18 -6.55
C LEU A 275 -5.35 -12.01 -6.34
N ARG A 276 -4.92 -10.88 -5.77
CA ARG A 276 -3.47 -10.69 -5.53
C ARG A 276 -2.93 -11.79 -4.63
N ILE A 277 -1.72 -12.26 -4.93
CA ILE A 277 -0.90 -13.13 -4.08
C ILE A 277 0.18 -12.23 -3.46
N PRO A 278 0.03 -11.78 -2.20
CA PRO A 278 0.95 -10.81 -1.63
C PRO A 278 2.36 -11.33 -1.38
N TRP A 279 3.35 -10.43 -1.45
CA TRP A 279 4.76 -10.70 -1.14
C TRP A 279 5.03 -11.34 0.24
N TRP A 280 4.16 -11.10 1.23
CA TRP A 280 4.36 -11.58 2.61
C TRP A 280 3.85 -13.00 2.85
N VAL A 281 3.14 -13.60 1.89
CA VAL A 281 2.55 -14.93 2.05
C VAL A 281 3.64 -15.96 2.37
N LYS A 282 3.39 -16.78 3.40
CA LYS A 282 4.27 -17.88 3.84
C LYS A 282 3.54 -19.22 3.71
N GLY A 283 3.54 -19.76 2.50
CA GLY A 283 2.88 -21.02 2.15
C GLY A 283 2.16 -20.91 0.82
N ALA A 284 1.32 -21.90 0.50
CA ALA A 284 0.46 -21.86 -0.68
C ALA A 284 -0.87 -21.16 -0.33
N PRO A 285 -1.26 -20.07 -1.03
CA PRO A 285 -2.63 -19.58 -0.96
C PRO A 285 -3.62 -20.64 -1.42
N VAL A 286 -4.79 -20.67 -0.79
CA VAL A 286 -5.87 -21.59 -1.14
C VAL A 286 -7.11 -20.80 -1.50
N CYS A 287 -7.78 -21.21 -2.59
CA CYS A 287 -9.02 -20.63 -3.05
C CYS A 287 -10.15 -21.64 -2.91
N TYR A 288 -11.27 -21.21 -2.35
CA TYR A 288 -12.52 -21.98 -2.37
C TYR A 288 -13.58 -21.21 -3.14
N VAL A 289 -14.31 -21.89 -4.02
CA VAL A 289 -15.52 -21.37 -4.66
C VAL A 289 -16.69 -22.16 -4.10
N ASP A 290 -17.62 -21.49 -3.43
CA ASP A 290 -18.79 -22.09 -2.79
C ASP A 290 -18.43 -23.27 -1.85
N GLY A 291 -17.30 -23.13 -1.14
CA GLY A 291 -16.79 -24.12 -0.19
C GLY A 291 -15.97 -25.26 -0.81
N ILE A 292 -15.84 -25.31 -2.14
CA ILE A 292 -15.06 -26.32 -2.85
C ILE A 292 -13.68 -25.74 -3.20
N GLU A 293 -12.62 -26.41 -2.77
CA GLU A 293 -11.25 -26.01 -3.13
C GLU A 293 -11.10 -26.03 -4.66
N THR A 294 -10.71 -24.90 -5.22
CA THR A 294 -10.71 -24.66 -6.66
C THR A 294 -9.31 -24.25 -7.12
N PRO A 295 -8.73 -24.91 -8.13
CA PRO A 295 -7.43 -24.53 -8.67
C PRO A 295 -7.51 -23.17 -9.37
N TYR A 296 -6.38 -22.47 -9.41
CA TYR A 296 -6.24 -21.18 -10.08
C TYR A 296 -4.91 -21.11 -10.85
N GLU A 297 -4.87 -20.30 -11.90
CA GLU A 297 -3.62 -20.00 -12.62
C GLU A 297 -2.85 -18.90 -11.87
N LYS A 298 -1.53 -19.02 -11.75
CA LYS A 298 -0.68 -17.93 -11.23
C LYS A 298 -0.12 -17.12 -12.38
N LYS A 299 -0.44 -15.82 -12.44
CA LYS A 299 0.05 -14.91 -13.48
C LYS A 299 0.31 -13.52 -12.91
N GLN A 300 1.52 -13.00 -13.12
CA GLN A 300 1.93 -11.65 -12.69
C GLN A 300 1.60 -11.35 -11.21
N GLY A 301 1.76 -12.34 -10.34
CA GLY A 301 1.47 -12.20 -8.90
C GLY A 301 -0.02 -12.28 -8.52
N TYR A 302 -0.89 -12.71 -9.43
CA TYR A 302 -2.31 -12.95 -9.17
C TYR A 302 -2.67 -14.43 -9.28
N ALA A 303 -3.63 -14.86 -8.46
CA ALA A 303 -4.44 -16.04 -8.70
C ALA A 303 -5.58 -15.67 -9.65
N VAL A 304 -5.60 -16.29 -10.82
CA VAL A 304 -6.52 -15.99 -11.92
C VAL A 304 -7.58 -17.07 -11.98
N LEU A 305 -8.83 -16.67 -11.81
CA LEU A 305 -10.03 -17.51 -11.83
C LEU A 305 -10.92 -17.02 -12.97
N THR A 306 -11.10 -17.84 -14.00
CA THR A 306 -12.01 -17.53 -15.11
C THR A 306 -13.21 -18.45 -15.05
N GLY A 307 -14.41 -17.89 -15.04
CA GLY A 307 -15.63 -18.65 -14.91
C GLY A 307 -16.87 -17.79 -15.15
N GLU A 308 -18.04 -18.41 -14.96
CA GLU A 308 -19.33 -17.73 -14.93
C GLU A 308 -19.79 -17.55 -13.49
N TRP A 309 -20.10 -16.32 -13.12
CA TRP A 309 -20.40 -15.94 -11.75
C TRP A 309 -21.81 -15.37 -11.63
N LYS A 310 -22.53 -15.74 -10.56
CA LYS A 310 -23.87 -15.18 -10.29
C LYS A 310 -24.10 -14.89 -8.82
N HIS A 311 -23.99 -15.90 -7.95
CA HIS A 311 -24.23 -15.81 -6.50
C HIS A 311 -23.14 -16.54 -5.74
N ASN A 312 -21.92 -16.52 -6.27
CA ASN A 312 -20.80 -17.32 -5.77
C ASN A 312 -20.09 -16.60 -4.61
N ILE A 313 -19.55 -17.39 -3.70
CA ILE A 313 -18.65 -16.93 -2.63
C ILE A 313 -17.27 -17.50 -2.89
N ILE A 314 -16.30 -16.60 -3.10
CA ILE A 314 -14.90 -16.93 -3.23
C ILE A 314 -14.22 -16.66 -1.90
N ARG A 315 -13.67 -17.70 -1.26
CA ARG A 315 -12.84 -17.56 -0.07
C ARG A 315 -11.37 -17.64 -0.44
N TRP A 316 -10.66 -16.56 -0.17
CA TRP A 316 -9.23 -16.42 -0.43
C TRP A 316 -8.43 -16.54 0.88
N VAL A 317 -7.66 -17.62 1.01
CA VAL A 317 -6.88 -17.94 2.20
C VAL A 317 -5.40 -17.69 1.95
N LEU A 318 -4.80 -16.85 2.78
CA LEU A 318 -3.43 -16.37 2.65
C LEU A 318 -2.60 -16.72 3.91
N PRO A 319 -1.80 -17.80 3.88
CA PRO A 319 -0.92 -18.15 5.00
C PRO A 319 0.09 -17.03 5.33
N LYS A 320 0.27 -16.74 6.62
CA LYS A 320 1.22 -15.74 7.13
C LYS A 320 2.06 -16.26 8.28
N ALA A 321 3.25 -15.69 8.44
CA ALA A 321 4.12 -15.95 9.58
C ALA A 321 4.68 -14.64 10.15
N VAL A 322 5.27 -14.74 11.34
CA VAL A 322 6.15 -13.68 11.84
C VAL A 322 7.48 -13.80 11.09
N THR A 323 7.98 -12.67 10.59
CA THR A 323 9.22 -12.59 9.81
C THR A 323 10.07 -11.44 10.30
N CYS A 324 11.38 -11.48 9.99
CA CYS A 324 12.30 -10.38 10.22
C CYS A 324 12.56 -9.65 8.90
N TRP A 325 12.67 -8.33 8.97
CA TRP A 325 13.11 -7.45 7.88
C TRP A 325 14.40 -6.75 8.29
N PRO A 326 15.57 -7.20 7.79
CA PRO A 326 16.85 -6.58 8.09
C PRO A 326 17.02 -5.24 7.38
N LEU A 327 17.79 -4.34 7.99
CA LEU A 327 18.30 -3.17 7.28
C LEU A 327 19.39 -3.62 6.28
N PRO A 328 19.41 -3.08 5.04
CA PRO A 328 20.37 -3.55 4.03
C PRO A 328 21.85 -3.36 4.38
N ASP A 329 22.17 -2.26 5.07
CA ASP A 329 23.52 -1.88 5.53
C ASP A 329 23.86 -2.35 6.95
N GLU A 330 22.88 -2.85 7.70
CA GLU A 330 23.09 -3.41 9.05
C GLU A 330 22.16 -4.61 9.26
N PRO A 331 22.50 -5.80 8.71
CA PRO A 331 21.57 -6.93 8.64
C PRO A 331 21.16 -7.53 9.99
N GLU A 332 21.93 -7.27 11.05
CA GLU A 332 21.61 -7.69 12.42
C GLU A 332 20.55 -6.79 13.08
N THR A 333 20.30 -5.60 12.52
CA THR A 333 19.21 -4.71 12.94
C THR A 333 17.95 -5.04 12.16
N VAL A 334 16.97 -5.64 12.84
CA VAL A 334 15.75 -6.16 12.22
C VAL A 334 14.47 -5.54 12.79
N ALA A 335 13.48 -5.37 11.92
CA ALA A 335 12.09 -5.18 12.33
C ALA A 335 11.31 -6.49 12.22
N PHE A 336 10.34 -6.73 13.09
CA PHE A 336 9.44 -7.87 12.99
C PHE A 336 8.17 -7.52 12.23
N LEU A 337 7.67 -8.43 11.41
CA LEU A 337 6.39 -8.29 10.70
C LEU A 337 5.53 -9.51 10.92
N ASP A 338 4.22 -9.30 11.04
CA ASP A 338 3.20 -10.34 10.98
C ASP A 338 2.39 -10.21 9.68
N GLY A 339 2.71 -11.05 8.68
CA GLY A 339 2.22 -10.83 7.33
C GLY A 339 2.71 -9.47 6.80
N PRO A 340 1.83 -8.56 6.34
CA PRO A 340 2.23 -7.25 5.86
C PRO A 340 2.41 -6.21 6.97
N VAL A 341 2.03 -6.52 8.22
CA VAL A 341 1.97 -5.54 9.31
C VAL A 341 3.28 -5.53 10.09
N VAL A 342 3.96 -4.39 10.11
CA VAL A 342 5.14 -4.15 10.93
C VAL A 342 4.74 -4.09 12.40
N LEU A 343 5.45 -4.84 13.24
CA LEU A 343 5.26 -4.86 14.68
C LEU A 343 6.18 -3.84 15.34
N ALA A 344 5.69 -3.19 16.40
CA ALA A 344 6.46 -2.25 17.20
C ALA A 344 6.42 -2.65 18.68
N GLY A 345 7.59 -2.71 19.31
CA GLY A 345 7.72 -2.81 20.76
C GLY A 345 7.66 -1.43 21.38
N LEU A 346 6.62 -1.14 22.18
CA LEU A 346 6.50 0.14 22.87
C LEU A 346 7.41 0.15 24.10
N VAL A 347 8.49 0.91 24.03
CA VAL A 347 9.49 1.06 25.10
C VAL A 347 9.74 2.54 25.37
N GLY A 348 10.06 2.89 26.63
CA GLY A 348 10.36 4.27 27.03
C GLY A 348 11.77 4.73 26.65
N GLU A 349 12.68 3.78 26.38
CA GLU A 349 14.08 4.02 26.01
C GLU A 349 14.60 2.87 25.14
N GLU A 350 15.65 3.12 24.38
CA GLU A 350 16.37 2.08 23.67
C GLU A 350 17.12 1.18 24.66
N ARG A 351 16.97 -0.13 24.52
CA ARG A 351 17.73 -1.12 25.28
C ARG A 351 18.38 -2.08 24.30
N MET A 352 19.69 -1.96 24.15
CA MET A 352 20.48 -3.04 23.55
C MET A 352 20.79 -4.04 24.66
N LEU A 353 20.38 -5.30 24.47
CA LEU A 353 20.64 -6.39 25.41
C LEU A 353 22.07 -6.92 25.29
#